data_AF-A0A1T4LB21-F1
#
_entry.id   AF-A0A1T4LB21-F1
#
_cell.length_a   1.000
_cell.length_b   1.000
_cell.length_c   1.000
_cell.angle_alpha   90.00
_cell.angle_beta   90.00
_cell.angle_gamma   90.00
#
_symmetry.space_group_name_H-M   'P 1'
#
loop_
_entity.id
_entity.type
_entity.pdbx_description
1 polymer ?
#
loop_
_entity_poly.entity_id
_entity_poly.type
_entity_poly.pdbx_seq_one_letter_code
_entity_poly.pdbx_strand_id
1 'polypeptide(L)'
;MLSIEELIELKEKAIRMECELQTQRLKDEMEFGSVGDMNWLKERLGIKSSEVLRERLLYPFRKELEGKIVYYSDKNGVPWGVNKSPFNKWLVDFFERIEWGGR
;
A
#
# COMPACT_ATOMS: atom_id res chain seq x y z
N MET A 1 -21.86 -34.28 9.89
CA MET A 1 -20.81 -34.80 8.98
C MET A 1 -20.94 -33.94 7.73
N LEU A 2 -19.89 -33.24 7.31
CA LEU A 2 -19.96 -32.39 6.10
C LEU A 2 -20.13 -33.28 4.87
N SER A 3 -20.91 -32.82 3.90
CA SER A 3 -21.08 -33.50 2.62
C SER A 3 -19.79 -33.41 1.80
N ILE A 4 -19.67 -34.29 0.80
CA ILE A 4 -18.52 -34.27 -0.12
C ILE A 4 -18.47 -32.94 -0.90
N GLU A 5 -19.63 -32.38 -1.26
CA GLU A 5 -19.73 -31.06 -1.91
C GLU A 5 -19.23 -29.93 -0.99
N GLU A 6 -19.68 -29.91 0.27
CA GLU A 6 -19.24 -28.90 1.25
C GLU A 6 -17.72 -28.99 1.50
N LEU A 7 -17.15 -30.21 1.50
CA LEU A 7 -15.71 -30.41 1.62
C LEU A 7 -14.92 -29.92 0.40
N ILE A 8 -15.49 -30.03 -0.81
CA ILE A 8 -14.86 -29.52 -2.04
C ILE A 8 -14.88 -27.99 -2.03
N GLU A 9 -16.02 -27.37 -1.72
CA GLU A 9 -16.13 -25.90 -1.65
C GLU A 9 -15.18 -25.30 -0.61
N LEU A 10 -15.06 -25.92 0.56
CA LEU A 10 -14.11 -25.49 1.59
C LEU A 10 -12.65 -25.60 1.13
N LYS A 11 -12.30 -26.67 0.42
CA LYS A 11 -10.94 -26.84 -0.14
C LYS A 11 -10.64 -25.80 -1.22
N GLU A 12 -11.57 -25.55 -2.12
CA GLU A 12 -11.40 -24.53 -3.15
C GLU A 12 -11.22 -23.14 -2.54
N LYS A 13 -11.99 -22.82 -1.50
CA LYS A 13 -11.87 -21.56 -0.77
C LYS A 13 -10.52 -21.42 -0.08
N ALA A 14 -10.03 -22.49 0.56
CA ALA A 14 -8.71 -22.50 1.19
C ALA A 14 -7.57 -22.31 0.17
N ILE A 15 -7.64 -22.99 -0.98
CA ILE A 15 -6.65 -22.85 -2.06
C ILE A 15 -6.63 -21.43 -2.62
N ARG A 16 -7.80 -20.82 -2.85
CA ARG A 16 -7.87 -19.41 -3.32
C ARG A 16 -7.23 -18.46 -2.32
N MET A 17 -7.56 -18.61 -1.04
CA MET A 17 -7.02 -17.78 0.03
C MET A 17 -5.49 -17.93 0.13
N GLU A 18 -4.98 -19.15 -0.02
CA GLU A 18 -3.53 -19.41 -0.01
C GLU A 18 -2.83 -18.80 -1.23
N CYS A 19 -3.42 -18.90 -2.42
CA CYS A 19 -2.92 -18.24 -3.63
C CYS A 19 -2.91 -16.71 -3.51
N GLU A 20 -3.93 -16.10 -2.91
CA GLU A 20 -3.97 -14.65 -2.65
C GLU A 20 -2.87 -14.23 -1.68
N LEU A 21 -2.67 -14.97 -0.60
CA LEU A 21 -1.59 -14.72 0.38
C LEU A 21 -0.20 -14.87 -0.24
N GLN A 22 0.02 -15.91 -1.05
CA GLN A 22 1.26 -16.13 -1.80
C GLN A 22 1.53 -14.98 -2.77
N THR A 23 0.51 -14.53 -3.51
CA THR A 23 0.62 -13.42 -4.45
C THR A 23 0.96 -12.12 -3.73
N GLN A 24 0.34 -11.87 -2.58
CA GLN A 24 0.63 -10.70 -1.78
C GLN A 24 2.07 -10.73 -1.23
N ARG A 25 2.51 -11.89 -0.71
CA ARG A 25 3.90 -12.08 -0.26
C ARG A 25 4.92 -11.85 -1.36
N LEU A 26 4.70 -12.41 -2.55
CA LEU A 26 5.59 -12.23 -3.69
C LEU A 26 5.66 -10.76 -4.14
N LYS A 27 4.52 -10.04 -4.10
CA LYS A 27 4.52 -8.59 -4.35
C LYS A 27 5.30 -7.82 -3.29
N ASP A 28 5.12 -8.17 -2.02
CA ASP A 28 5.84 -7.53 -0.92
C ASP A 28 7.35 -7.79 -0.99
N GLU A 29 7.77 -8.99 -1.42
CA GLU A 29 9.17 -9.35 -1.67
C GLU A 29 9.75 -8.63 -2.89
N MET A 30 9.00 -8.52 -3.99
CA MET A 30 9.42 -7.75 -5.18
C MET A 30 9.57 -6.26 -4.89
N GLU A 31 8.75 -5.71 -3.99
CA GLU A 31 8.82 -4.31 -3.61
C GLU A 31 9.84 -4.02 -2.50
N PHE A 32 10.42 -5.06 -1.89
CA PHE A 32 11.44 -4.92 -0.86
C PHE A 32 12.71 -4.27 -1.41
N GLY A 33 13.08 -3.11 -0.86
CA GLY A 33 14.24 -2.33 -1.31
C GLY A 33 14.00 -1.45 -2.54
N SER A 34 12.78 -1.48 -3.12
CA SER A 34 12.42 -0.62 -4.24
C SER A 34 11.90 0.74 -3.78
N VAL A 35 12.28 1.79 -4.51
CA VAL A 35 11.82 3.17 -4.27
C VAL A 35 10.84 3.56 -5.37
N GLY A 36 9.63 3.92 -4.98
CA GLY A 36 8.63 4.55 -5.83
C GLY A 36 8.76 6.07 -5.83
N ASP A 37 8.22 6.70 -6.86
CA ASP A 37 8.11 8.15 -6.96
C ASP A 37 6.67 8.59 -6.66
N MET A 38 6.39 9.87 -6.96
CA MET A 38 5.07 10.43 -6.73
C MET A 38 3.99 9.86 -7.67
N ASN A 39 4.37 9.35 -8.84
CA ASN A 39 3.44 8.72 -9.77
C ASN A 39 3.06 7.32 -9.27
N TRP A 40 4.03 6.56 -8.76
CA TRP A 40 3.77 5.27 -8.13
C TRP A 40 2.76 5.40 -6.98
N LEU A 41 2.89 6.41 -6.11
CA LEU A 41 1.95 6.59 -5.00
C LEU A 41 0.51 6.88 -5.48
N LYS A 42 0.37 7.65 -6.56
CA LYS A 42 -0.92 7.94 -7.19
C LYS A 42 -1.59 6.68 -7.72
N GLU A 43 -0.84 5.86 -8.44
CA GLU A 43 -1.32 4.58 -8.96
C GLU A 43 -1.69 3.64 -7.81
N ARG A 44 -0.83 3.54 -6.79
CA ARG A 44 -1.02 2.65 -5.65
C ARG A 44 -2.28 2.95 -4.84
N LEU A 45 -2.64 4.23 -4.73
CA LEU A 45 -3.80 4.70 -3.96
C LEU A 45 -5.02 5.04 -4.84
N GLY A 46 -4.90 4.94 -6.16
CA GLY A 46 -5.96 5.33 -7.09
C GLY A 46 -6.28 6.84 -7.09
N ILE A 47 -5.35 7.69 -6.64
CA ILE A 47 -5.56 9.14 -6.51
C ILE A 47 -4.83 9.88 -7.63
N LYS A 48 -5.58 10.64 -8.44
CA LYS A 48 -4.99 11.37 -9.58
C LYS A 48 -4.25 12.66 -9.17
N SER A 49 -4.73 13.33 -8.13
CA SER A 49 -4.19 14.63 -7.70
C SER A 49 -3.02 14.49 -6.73
N SER A 50 -1.86 15.07 -7.09
CA SER A 50 -0.70 15.16 -6.19
C SER A 50 -1.00 16.01 -4.95
N GLU A 51 -1.83 17.03 -5.09
CA GLU A 51 -2.20 17.95 -4.02
C GLU A 51 -2.98 17.21 -2.93
N VAL A 52 -3.98 16.43 -3.33
CA VAL A 52 -4.77 15.60 -2.42
C VAL A 52 -3.88 14.62 -1.64
N LEU A 53 -2.92 13.98 -2.32
CA LEU A 53 -1.95 13.10 -1.64
C LEU A 53 -1.09 13.87 -0.64
N ARG A 54 -0.65 15.08 -0.98
CA ARG A 54 0.15 15.89 -0.08
C ARG A 54 -0.65 16.32 1.15
N GLU A 55 -1.83 16.88 0.94
CA GLU A 55 -2.63 17.46 2.02
C GLU A 55 -3.27 16.44 2.93
N ARG A 56 -3.68 15.27 2.43
CA ARG A 56 -4.43 14.27 3.20
C ARG A 56 -3.57 13.15 3.77
N LEU A 57 -2.41 12.90 3.15
CA LEU A 57 -1.55 11.78 3.51
C LEU A 57 -0.14 12.24 3.87
N LEU A 58 0.58 12.85 2.94
CA LEU A 58 2.02 13.05 3.11
C LEU A 58 2.35 14.13 4.15
N TYR A 59 1.57 15.21 4.25
CA TYR A 59 1.80 16.27 5.23
C TYR A 59 1.22 15.93 6.61
N PRO A 60 -0.03 15.43 6.76
CA PRO A 60 -0.57 15.11 8.08
C PRO A 60 0.22 14.02 8.80
N PHE A 61 0.72 13.04 8.04
CA PHE A 61 1.50 11.92 8.58
C PHE A 61 3.01 12.10 8.38
N ARG A 62 3.49 13.31 8.04
CA ARG A 62 4.91 13.57 7.75
C ARG A 62 5.85 13.04 8.83
N LYS A 63 5.50 13.24 10.12
CA LYS A 63 6.31 12.76 11.26
C LYS A 63 6.48 11.24 11.28
N GLU A 64 5.50 10.49 10.79
CA GLU A 64 5.53 9.03 10.75
C GLU A 64 6.23 8.53 9.47
N LEU A 65 6.09 9.27 8.38
CA LEU A 65 6.57 8.87 7.06
C LEU A 65 8.03 9.28 6.79
N GLU A 66 8.45 10.45 7.26
CA GLU A 66 9.73 11.06 6.90
C GLU A 66 10.94 10.23 7.33
N GLY A 67 11.90 10.07 6.41
CA GLY A 67 13.22 9.49 6.65
C GLY A 67 13.29 7.96 6.54
N LYS A 68 12.21 7.24 6.83
CA LYS A 68 12.16 5.76 6.68
C LYS A 68 11.24 5.29 5.56
N ILE A 69 10.12 5.99 5.35
CA ILE A 69 9.08 5.58 4.39
C ILE A 69 9.07 6.54 3.21
N VAL A 70 9.11 7.85 3.46
CA VAL A 70 9.14 8.90 2.44
C VAL A 70 10.38 9.76 2.62
N TYR A 71 11.10 9.95 1.52
CA TYR A 71 12.24 10.84 1.40
C TYR A 71 11.78 12.12 0.70
N TYR A 72 11.40 13.11 1.51
CA TYR A 72 11.04 14.44 1.02
C TYR A 72 12.30 15.14 0.48
N SER A 73 12.14 15.86 -0.62
CA SER A 73 13.18 16.73 -1.15
C SER A 73 12.72 18.17 -1.14
N ASP A 74 13.55 19.04 -0.57
CA ASP A 74 13.34 20.49 -0.54
C ASP A 74 13.98 21.19 -1.77
N LYS A 75 14.67 20.42 -2.63
CA LYS A 75 15.28 20.94 -3.86
C LYS A 75 14.29 20.87 -5.02
N ASN A 76 14.10 22.00 -5.69
CA ASN A 76 13.32 22.05 -6.93
C ASN A 76 13.88 21.08 -7.97
N GLY A 77 12.99 20.27 -8.54
CA GLY A 77 13.33 19.28 -9.58
C GLY A 77 13.82 17.92 -9.07
N VAL A 78 14.02 17.75 -7.76
CA VAL A 78 14.32 16.43 -7.17
C VAL A 78 13.01 15.76 -6.73
N PRO A 79 12.65 14.59 -7.29
CA PRO A 79 11.42 13.91 -6.92
C PRO A 79 11.51 13.35 -5.50
N TRP A 80 10.36 13.30 -4.82
CA TRP A 80 10.26 12.60 -3.55
C TRP A 80 10.33 11.09 -3.78
N GLY A 81 11.07 10.40 -2.93
CA GLY A 81 11.17 8.95 -2.95
C GLY A 81 10.25 8.33 -1.91
N VAL A 82 9.65 7.18 -2.21
CA VAL A 82 8.84 6.41 -1.28
C VAL A 82 9.35 4.98 -1.24
N ASN A 83 9.75 4.49 -0.08
CA ASN A 83 10.12 3.08 0.09
C ASN A 83 8.83 2.24 0.06
N LYS A 84 8.64 1.46 -1.01
CA LYS A 84 7.33 0.86 -1.33
C LYS A 84 6.86 -0.12 -0.26
N SER A 85 7.74 -1.03 0.17
CA SER A 85 7.40 -2.06 1.16
C SER A 85 7.04 -1.48 2.54
N PRO A 86 7.87 -0.61 3.16
CA PRO A 86 7.48 0.09 4.39
C PRO A 86 6.22 0.94 4.23
N PHE A 87 6.03 1.58 3.08
CA PHE A 87 4.83 2.37 2.82
C PHE A 87 3.57 1.51 2.78
N ASN A 88 3.59 0.38 2.05
CA ASN A 88 2.45 -0.54 2.01
C ASN A 88 2.10 -1.08 3.39
N LYS A 89 3.12 -1.44 4.19
CA LYS A 89 2.89 -1.91 5.55
C LYS A 89 2.24 -0.83 6.42
N TRP A 90 2.81 0.37 6.41
CA TRP A 90 2.23 1.53 7.12
C TRP A 90 0.80 1.82 6.64
N LEU A 91 0.54 1.70 5.33
CA LEU A 91 -0.79 1.92 4.77
C LEU A 91 -1.80 0.92 5.32
N VAL A 92 -1.48 -0.37 5.44
CA VAL A 92 -2.38 -1.38 6.03
C VAL A 92 -2.70 -1.05 7.49
N ASP A 93 -1.69 -0.65 8.27
CA ASP A 93 -1.84 -0.39 9.71
C ASP A 93 -2.62 0.92 9.99
N PHE A 94 -2.60 1.88 9.06
CA PHE A 94 -3.10 3.23 9.29
C PHE A 94 -4.11 3.74 8.26
N PHE A 95 -4.58 2.87 7.35
CA PHE A 95 -5.52 3.25 6.28
C PHE A 95 -6.77 3.96 6.81
N GLU A 96 -7.33 3.46 7.91
CA GLU A 96 -8.55 3.97 8.52
C GLU A 96 -8.39 5.36 9.18
N ARG A 97 -7.15 5.77 9.50
CA ARG A 97 -6.85 7.10 10.07
C ARG A 97 -6.85 8.20 9.01
N ILE A 98 -6.79 7.84 7.73
CA ILE A 98 -6.67 8.80 6.64
C ILE A 98 -8.07 9.29 6.26
N GLU A 99 -8.31 10.59 6.43
CA GLU A 99 -9.55 11.22 5.98
C GLU A 99 -9.54 11.40 4.47
N TRP A 100 -10.02 10.40 3.73
CA TRP A 100 -10.05 10.42 2.27
C TRP A 100 -11.05 11.38 1.64
N GLY A 101 -11.81 12.13 2.44
CA GLY A 101 -12.75 13.18 2.05
C GLY A 101 -13.56 12.87 0.79
N GLY A 102 -14.57 12.02 0.91
CA GLY A 102 -15.62 11.80 -0.09
C GLY A 102 -16.16 10.37 -0.13
N ARG A 103 -17.31 10.16 0.53
CA ARG A 103 -18.38 9.26 0.05
C ARG A 103 -19.09 9.91 -1.13
#